data_AF-A0A329RSY3-F1
#
_entry.id   AF-A0A329RSY3-F1
#
_cell.length_a   1.000
_cell.length_b   1.000
_cell.length_c   1.000
_cell.angle_alpha   90.00
_cell.angle_beta   90.00
_cell.angle_gamma   90.00
#
_symmetry.space_group_name_H-M   'P 1'
#
loop_
_entity.id
_entity.type
_entity.pdbx_description
1 polymer ?
#
loop_
_entity_poly.entity_id
_entity_poly.type
_entity_poly.pdbx_seq_one_letter_code
_entity_poly.pdbx_strand_id
1 'polypeptide(L)'
;MIIDDRGANQVFSVTKFITCYRIRPLSELFGGKTLLIVDIPGYGDTGDKNNKVLGYEQDQFVTAAMNVFFGTVGHVNSIVFTSRANETRMTTLEPVSTYVFQLFAKDVLSCLRTIYTFSDAGRPLAHGALEYLRWPVENGEVEVNNAAFTDDRSASLADWWRLSMNS
;
A
#
# COMPACT_ATOMS: atom_id res chain seq x y z
N MET A 1 8.89 -18.09 -3.69
CA MET A 1 9.72 -17.51 -4.77
C MET A 1 10.08 -16.11 -4.31
N ILE A 2 11.36 -15.85 -4.02
CA ILE A 2 11.83 -14.49 -3.74
C ILE A 2 12.26 -13.95 -5.10
N ILE A 3 11.57 -12.93 -5.59
CA ILE A 3 11.94 -12.24 -6.82
C ILE A 3 12.94 -11.15 -6.41
N ASP A 4 14.13 -11.18 -6.98
CA ASP A 4 15.18 -10.20 -6.71
C ASP A 4 15.07 -9.04 -7.71
N ASP A 5 14.43 -7.96 -7.27
CA ASP A 5 14.17 -6.78 -8.10
C ASP A 5 15.15 -5.62 -7.84
N ARG A 6 16.32 -5.90 -7.23
CA ARG A 6 17.33 -4.86 -6.90
C ARG A 6 17.91 -4.14 -8.13
N GLY A 7 17.69 -4.66 -9.33
CA GLY A 7 18.05 -4.03 -10.62
C GLY A 7 16.87 -3.46 -11.41
N ALA A 8 15.64 -3.55 -10.90
CA ALA A 8 14.47 -3.05 -11.59
C ALA A 8 14.41 -1.52 -11.49
N ASN A 9 14.20 -0.85 -12.63
CA ASN A 9 14.05 0.59 -12.68
C ASN A 9 12.72 0.97 -12.00
N GLN A 10 12.81 1.64 -10.83
CA GLN A 10 11.67 2.08 -10.00
C GLN A 10 10.70 3.03 -10.73
N VAL A 11 11.01 3.44 -11.97
CA VAL A 11 10.11 4.18 -12.85
C VAL A 11 9.00 3.30 -13.43
N PHE A 12 9.15 1.97 -13.39
CA PHE A 12 8.15 1.02 -13.86
C PHE A 12 7.65 0.14 -12.71
N SER A 13 6.35 -0.13 -12.67
CA SER A 13 5.76 -1.05 -11.69
C SER A 13 6.51 -2.37 -11.67
N VAL A 14 7.11 -2.65 -10.51
CA VAL A 14 7.86 -3.88 -10.25
C VAL A 14 6.90 -5.04 -9.95
N THR A 15 5.78 -4.74 -9.29
CA THR A 15 4.75 -5.73 -8.95
C THR A 15 3.80 -5.93 -10.14
N LYS A 16 3.97 -7.04 -10.86
CA LYS A 16 3.09 -7.42 -11.98
C LYS A 16 1.95 -8.37 -11.59
N PHE A 17 2.04 -8.97 -10.41
CA PHE A 17 1.12 -9.99 -9.94
C PHE A 17 0.52 -9.60 -8.59
N ILE A 18 -0.75 -9.92 -8.38
CA ILE A 18 -1.36 -9.86 -7.06
C ILE A 18 -0.80 -11.02 -6.24
N THR A 19 -0.18 -10.69 -5.10
CA THR A 19 0.51 -11.67 -4.24
C THR A 19 -0.14 -11.71 -2.88
N CYS A 20 -0.60 -12.90 -2.46
CA CYS A 20 -1.13 -13.11 -1.11
C CYS A 20 -0.08 -13.80 -0.24
N TYR A 21 0.47 -13.06 0.72
CA TYR A 21 1.36 -13.57 1.74
C TYR A 21 0.54 -14.10 2.90
N ARG A 22 0.74 -15.38 3.23
CA ARG A 22 0.15 -16.00 4.41
C ARG A 22 1.20 -16.15 5.50
N ILE A 23 1.12 -15.29 6.50
CA ILE A 23 1.96 -15.34 7.69
C ILE A 23 1.24 -16.22 8.72
N ARG A 24 1.76 -17.43 8.89
CA ARG A 24 1.29 -18.35 9.94
C ARG A 24 1.47 -17.70 11.31
N PRO A 25 0.72 -18.12 12.34
CA PRO A 25 0.88 -17.57 13.68
C PRO A 25 2.35 -17.69 14.11
N LEU A 26 3.07 -16.57 14.14
CA LEU A 26 4.48 -16.55 14.50
C LEU A 26 4.68 -16.52 16.02
N SER A 27 3.66 -16.09 16.76
CA SER A 27 3.65 -16.01 18.22
C SER A 27 2.23 -15.87 18.77
N GLU A 28 2.09 -16.01 20.09
CA GLU A 28 0.84 -15.73 20.84
C GLU A 28 0.33 -14.28 20.64
N LEU A 29 1.17 -13.37 20.15
CA LEU A 29 0.84 -11.97 19.88
C LEU A 29 -0.36 -11.80 18.94
N PHE A 30 -0.53 -12.71 17.98
CA PHE A 30 -1.67 -12.70 17.06
C PHE A 30 -2.85 -13.55 17.55
N GLY A 31 -2.82 -14.00 18.82
CA GLY A 31 -3.86 -14.84 19.41
C GLY A 31 -4.07 -16.15 18.64
N GLY A 32 -3.00 -16.72 18.07
CA GLY A 32 -3.07 -17.92 17.22
C GLY A 32 -3.71 -17.70 15.85
N LYS A 33 -4.00 -16.46 15.44
CA LYS A 33 -4.60 -16.14 14.15
C LYS A 33 -3.55 -16.04 13.04
N THR A 34 -3.98 -16.33 11.83
CA THR A 34 -3.18 -16.18 10.61
C THR A 34 -3.33 -14.76 10.07
N LEU A 35 -2.22 -14.12 9.71
CA LEU A 35 -2.21 -12.83 9.02
C LEU A 35 -2.09 -13.06 7.51
N LEU A 36 -2.99 -12.43 6.75
CA LEU A 36 -2.94 -12.40 5.29
C LEU A 36 -2.60 -10.98 4.85
N ILE A 37 -1.56 -10.84 4.03
CA ILE A 37 -1.19 -9.57 3.39
C ILE A 37 -1.36 -9.77 1.90
N VAL A 38 -2.18 -8.93 1.27
CA VAL A 38 -2.38 -8.94 -0.18
C VAL A 38 -1.68 -7.73 -0.76
N ASP A 39 -0.62 -7.98 -1.51
CA ASP A 39 0.12 -6.98 -2.25
C ASP A 39 -0.38 -6.94 -3.69
N ILE A 40 -0.65 -5.74 -4.19
CA ILE A 40 -1.29 -5.51 -5.49
C ILE A 40 -0.39 -4.64 -6.36
N PRO A 41 -0.39 -4.85 -7.70
CA PRO A 41 0.22 -3.91 -8.63
C PRO A 41 -0.29 -2.48 -8.42
N GLY A 42 0.60 -1.49 -8.56
CA GLY A 42 0.23 -0.08 -8.50
C GLY A 42 -0.79 0.30 -9.58
N TYR A 43 -1.87 0.96 -9.18
CA TYR A 43 -2.92 1.44 -10.09
C TYR A 43 -2.47 2.72 -10.80
N GLY A 44 -2.65 2.78 -12.13
CA GLY A 44 -2.20 3.91 -12.94
C GLY A 44 -0.69 3.93 -13.23
N ASP A 45 0.05 2.88 -12.86
CA ASP A 45 1.44 2.72 -13.25
C ASP A 45 1.52 2.07 -14.64
N THR A 46 1.49 2.93 -15.66
CA THR A 46 1.63 2.49 -17.05
C THR A 46 3.08 2.13 -17.32
N GLY A 47 3.40 0.83 -17.27
CA GLY A 47 4.65 0.30 -17.82
C GLY A 47 4.81 0.81 -19.26
N ASP A 48 5.87 1.60 -19.47
CA ASP A 48 6.14 2.39 -20.67
C ASP A 48 5.11 3.51 -20.97
N LYS A 49 5.56 4.77 -20.83
CA LYS A 49 4.80 5.98 -21.19
C LYS A 49 4.38 6.01 -22.67
N ASN A 50 5.02 5.20 -23.51
CA ASN A 50 4.69 5.05 -24.93
C ASN A 50 3.68 3.92 -25.21
N ASN A 51 3.33 3.10 -24.22
CA ASN A 51 2.42 1.97 -24.38
C ASN A 51 1.22 2.03 -23.43
N LYS A 52 0.45 3.11 -23.57
CA LYS A 52 -0.79 3.41 -22.79
C LYS A 52 -1.82 2.27 -22.81
N VAL A 53 -1.80 1.41 -23.83
CA VAL A 53 -2.68 0.23 -23.94
C VAL A 53 -2.40 -0.78 -22.83
N LEU A 54 -1.13 -1.03 -22.50
CA LEU A 54 -0.74 -1.96 -21.43
C LEU A 54 -1.20 -1.48 -20.04
N GLY A 55 -1.16 -0.17 -19.80
CA GLY A 55 -1.60 0.41 -18.53
C GLY A 55 -3.10 0.22 -18.28
N TYR A 56 -3.92 0.45 -19.30
CA TYR A 56 -5.36 0.27 -19.20
C TYR A 56 -5.75 -1.20 -18.98
N GLU A 57 -5.12 -2.13 -19.70
CA GLU A 57 -5.35 -3.57 -19.51
C GLU A 57 -4.91 -4.04 -18.11
N GLN A 58 -3.80 -3.51 -17.60
CA GLN A 58 -3.33 -3.79 -16.24
C GLN A 58 -4.32 -3.30 -15.18
N ASP A 59 -4.80 -2.06 -15.29
CA ASP A 59 -5.77 -1.48 -14.34
C ASP A 59 -7.11 -2.24 -14.40
N GLN A 60 -7.55 -2.67 -15.60
CA GLN A 60 -8.72 -3.54 -15.74
C GLN A 60 -8.52 -4.90 -15.07
N PHE A 61 -7.36 -5.53 -15.27
CA PHE A 61 -7.02 -6.79 -14.63
C PHE A 61 -7.03 -6.67 -13.10
N VAL A 62 -6.39 -5.63 -12.56
CA VAL A 62 -6.36 -5.35 -11.11
C VAL A 62 -7.78 -5.13 -10.59
N THR A 63 -8.59 -4.34 -11.29
CA THR A 63 -10.02 -4.14 -10.97
C THR A 63 -10.80 -5.45 -10.89
N ALA A 64 -10.70 -6.29 -11.92
CA ALA A 64 -11.40 -7.57 -11.97
C ALA A 64 -10.94 -8.52 -10.85
N ALA A 65 -9.63 -8.61 -10.62
CA ALA A 65 -9.07 -9.48 -9.61
C ALA A 65 -9.46 -9.04 -8.19
N MET A 66 -9.47 -7.74 -7.89
CA MET A 66 -9.91 -7.24 -6.59
C MET A 66 -11.40 -7.48 -6.36
N ASN A 67 -12.26 -7.33 -7.38
CA ASN A 67 -13.67 -7.66 -7.28
C ASN A 67 -13.89 -9.14 -6.93
N VAL A 68 -13.15 -10.06 -7.58
CA VAL A 68 -13.21 -11.49 -7.26
C VAL A 68 -12.69 -11.75 -5.84
N PHE A 69 -11.55 -11.16 -5.47
CA PHE A 69 -10.95 -11.33 -4.16
C PHE A 69 -11.89 -10.90 -3.03
N PHE A 70 -12.38 -9.65 -3.07
CA PHE A 70 -13.29 -9.14 -2.04
C PHE A 70 -14.67 -9.80 -2.07
N GLY A 71 -15.11 -10.33 -3.21
CA GLY A 71 -16.31 -11.17 -3.26
C GLY A 71 -16.21 -12.44 -2.40
N THR A 72 -15.00 -12.90 -2.06
CA THR A 72 -14.76 -14.09 -1.22
C THR A 72 -14.33 -13.78 0.21
N VAL A 73 -14.05 -12.53 0.53
CA VAL A 73 -13.54 -12.10 1.84
C VAL A 73 -14.66 -11.49 2.65
N GLY A 74 -15.06 -12.18 3.73
CA GLY A 74 -16.15 -11.73 4.61
C GLY A 74 -15.77 -10.60 5.58
N HIS A 75 -14.47 -10.33 5.78
CA HIS A 75 -14.00 -9.28 6.69
C HIS A 75 -12.62 -8.79 6.28
N VAL A 76 -12.43 -7.48 6.27
CA VAL A 76 -11.13 -6.83 6.02
C VAL A 76 -10.77 -6.02 7.25
N ASN A 77 -9.57 -6.26 7.82
CA ASN A 77 -9.11 -5.53 9.00
C ASN A 77 -8.55 -4.16 8.64
N SER A 78 -7.82 -4.07 7.53
CA SER A 78 -7.23 -2.83 7.05
C SER A 78 -6.94 -2.93 5.55
N ILE A 79 -7.07 -1.79 4.88
CA ILE A 79 -6.63 -1.56 3.51
C ILE A 79 -5.61 -0.42 3.60
N VAL A 80 -4.40 -0.65 3.13
CA VAL A 80 -3.29 0.30 3.30
C VAL A 80 -2.95 0.91 1.95
N PHE A 81 -3.14 2.21 1.83
CA PHE A 81 -2.65 2.98 0.70
C PHE A 81 -1.23 3.47 0.98
N THR A 82 -0.29 3.08 0.12
CA THR A 82 1.11 3.49 0.21
C THR A 82 1.37 4.63 -0.77
N SER A 83 1.91 5.73 -0.27
CA SER A 83 2.31 6.89 -1.09
C SER A 83 3.68 7.40 -0.67
N ARG A 84 4.38 8.10 -1.56
CA ARG A 84 5.58 8.83 -1.14
C ARG A 84 5.16 10.06 -0.35
N ALA A 85 5.87 10.37 0.73
CA ALA A 85 5.57 11.51 1.59
C ALA A 85 5.51 12.84 0.81
N ASN A 86 6.33 12.98 -0.24
CA ASN A 86 6.41 14.19 -1.06
C ASN A 86 5.48 14.17 -2.31
N GLU A 87 4.61 13.17 -2.47
CA GLU A 87 3.73 13.08 -3.64
C GLU A 87 2.56 14.06 -3.55
N THR A 88 2.52 15.07 -4.40
CA THR A 88 1.45 16.07 -4.44
C THR A 88 0.66 16.06 -5.75
N ARG A 89 1.03 15.20 -6.71
CA ARG A 89 0.41 15.19 -8.03
C ARG A 89 -0.95 14.51 -7.98
N MET A 90 -2.01 15.30 -8.14
CA MET A 90 -3.39 14.84 -8.23
C MET A 90 -3.58 13.79 -9.34
N THR A 91 -2.89 13.94 -10.47
CA THR A 91 -2.92 12.97 -11.57
C THR A 91 -2.48 11.56 -11.18
N THR A 92 -1.74 11.42 -10.07
CA THR A 92 -1.29 10.12 -9.54
C THR A 92 -2.23 9.62 -8.44
N LEU A 93 -2.71 10.50 -7.56
CA LEU A 93 -3.51 10.10 -6.39
C LEU A 93 -5.01 9.95 -6.69
N GLU A 94 -5.55 10.78 -7.59
CA GLU A 94 -6.98 10.82 -7.92
C GLU A 94 -7.50 9.50 -8.51
N PRO A 95 -6.82 8.86 -9.49
CA PRO A 95 -7.28 7.58 -10.04
C PRO A 95 -7.33 6.48 -8.97
N VAL A 96 -6.33 6.44 -8.08
CA VAL A 96 -6.28 5.44 -6.99
C VAL A 96 -7.41 5.67 -5.99
N SER A 97 -7.61 6.91 -5.55
CA SER A 97 -8.70 7.24 -4.61
C SER A 97 -10.07 6.89 -5.20
N THR A 98 -10.30 7.23 -6.47
CA THR A 98 -11.54 6.91 -7.20
C THR A 98 -11.75 5.40 -7.29
N TYR A 99 -10.71 4.66 -7.67
CA TYR A 99 -10.74 3.21 -7.77
C TYR A 99 -11.07 2.54 -6.44
N VAL A 100 -10.38 2.95 -5.37
CA VAL A 100 -10.64 2.47 -4.00
C VAL A 100 -12.09 2.74 -3.63
N PHE A 101 -12.58 3.98 -3.79
CA PHE A 101 -13.98 4.30 -3.45
C PHE A 101 -15.02 3.56 -4.31
N GLN A 102 -14.68 3.14 -5.53
CA GLN A 102 -15.56 2.34 -6.39
C GLN A 102 -15.57 0.87 -5.99
N LEU A 103 -14.41 0.28 -5.66
CA LEU A 103 -14.31 -1.10 -5.17
C LEU A 103 -14.99 -1.27 -3.82
N PHE A 104 -14.82 -0.26 -2.98
CA PHE A 104 -15.15 -0.32 -1.58
C PHE A 104 -16.38 0.53 -1.33
N ALA A 105 -17.52 -0.14 -1.15
CA ALA A 105 -18.70 0.50 -0.61
C ALA A 105 -18.38 1.19 0.74
N LYS A 106 -19.28 2.06 1.21
CA LYS A 106 -19.12 2.85 2.44
C LYS A 106 -18.64 2.05 3.66
N ASP A 107 -18.91 0.75 3.69
CA ASP A 107 -18.69 -0.15 4.82
C ASP A 107 -17.22 -0.45 5.14
N VAL A 108 -16.27 -0.20 4.22
CA VAL A 108 -14.84 -0.44 4.49
C VAL A 108 -13.99 0.83 4.46
N LEU A 109 -14.62 2.01 4.37
CA LEU A 109 -13.91 3.28 4.50
C LEU A 109 -13.14 3.38 5.82
N SER A 110 -13.76 2.90 6.91
CA SER A 110 -13.15 2.83 8.25
C SER A 110 -11.91 1.94 8.34
N CYS A 111 -11.69 1.08 7.33
CA CYS A 111 -10.53 0.18 7.25
C CYS A 111 -9.36 0.81 6.47
N LEU A 112 -9.58 1.91 5.75
CA LEU A 112 -8.53 2.61 5.01
C LEU A 112 -7.49 3.18 5.97
N ARG A 113 -6.21 3.01 5.63
CA ARG A 113 -5.04 3.57 6.33
C ARG A 113 -4.05 4.08 5.29
N THR A 114 -3.17 4.99 5.69
CA THR A 114 -2.13 5.52 4.81
C THR A 114 -0.74 5.26 5.36
N ILE A 115 0.18 4.79 4.50
CA ILE A 115 1.61 4.73 4.80
C ILE A 115 2.35 5.70 3.87
N TYR A 116 3.07 6.64 4.47
CA TYR A 116 3.96 7.56 3.77
C TYR A 116 5.38 7.01 3.77
N THR A 117 5.86 6.62 2.59
CA THR A 117 7.25 6.18 2.36
C THR A 117 8.16 7.36 2.03
N PHE A 118 9.47 7.23 2.23
CA PHE A 118 10.42 8.35 2.05
C PHE A 118 10.06 9.58 2.92
N SER A 119 9.50 9.36 4.12
CA SER A 119 9.21 10.45 5.05
C SER A 119 10.47 10.82 5.84
N ASP A 120 11.35 11.59 5.19
CA ASP A 120 12.67 11.90 5.74
C ASP A 120 12.65 13.14 6.67
N ALA A 121 11.68 14.05 6.51
CA ALA A 121 11.46 15.19 7.41
C ALA A 121 10.14 15.93 7.15
N GLY A 122 9.47 16.33 8.23
CA GLY A 122 8.28 17.19 8.19
C GLY A 122 6.98 16.43 7.88
N ARG A 123 5.84 17.13 7.98
CA ARG A 123 4.53 16.55 7.66
C ARG A 123 4.50 16.14 6.17
N PRO A 124 4.06 14.92 5.84
CA PRO A 124 3.94 14.46 4.45
C PRO A 124 3.11 15.44 3.61
N LEU A 125 3.66 15.90 2.49
CA LEU A 125 2.93 16.75 1.54
C LEU A 125 1.75 16.01 0.90
N ALA A 126 1.89 14.68 0.76
CA ALA A 126 0.83 13.80 0.29
C ALA A 126 -0.42 13.84 1.18
N HIS A 127 -0.28 14.14 2.48
CA HIS A 127 -1.41 14.29 3.39
C HIS A 127 -2.40 15.36 2.90
N GLY A 128 -1.91 16.56 2.57
CA GLY A 128 -2.78 17.64 2.11
C GLY A 128 -3.46 17.34 0.77
N ALA A 129 -2.78 16.61 -0.12
CA ALA A 129 -3.38 16.16 -1.38
C ALA A 129 -4.47 15.11 -1.15
N LEU A 130 -4.28 14.20 -0.21
CA LEU A 130 -5.26 13.19 0.18
C LEU A 130 -6.48 13.79 0.88
N GLU A 131 -6.29 14.77 1.77
CA GLU A 131 -7.39 15.55 2.36
C GLU A 131 -8.27 16.18 1.28
N TYR A 132 -7.67 16.79 0.26
CA TYR A 132 -8.40 17.39 -0.87
C TYR A 132 -9.22 16.34 -1.65
N LEU A 133 -8.69 15.13 -1.81
CA LEU A 133 -9.38 14.00 -2.45
C LEU A 133 -10.45 13.35 -1.57
N ARG A 134 -10.70 13.88 -0.36
CA ARG A 134 -11.61 13.29 0.64
C ARG A 134 -11.19 11.88 1.06
N TRP A 135 -9.91 11.57 0.96
CA TRP A 135 -9.36 10.37 1.55
C TRP A 135 -9.46 10.47 3.08
N PRO A 136 -9.86 9.40 3.80
CA PRO A 136 -10.06 9.48 5.25
C PRO A 136 -8.72 9.38 6.00
N VAL A 137 -7.94 10.46 5.95
CA VAL A 137 -6.64 10.58 6.62
C VAL A 137 -6.74 10.40 8.14
N GLU A 138 -7.90 10.69 8.73
CA GLU A 138 -8.19 10.52 10.15
C GLU A 138 -8.23 9.05 10.61
N ASN A 139 -8.37 8.11 9.68
CA ASN A 139 -8.48 6.69 10.03
C ASN A 139 -7.15 6.08 10.47
N GLY A 140 -6.02 6.77 10.28
CA GLY A 140 -4.71 6.37 10.77
C GLY A 140 -3.66 6.45 9.67
N GLU A 141 -2.55 7.09 10.02
CA GLU A 141 -1.42 7.34 9.12
C GLU A 141 -0.12 6.91 9.80
N VAL A 142 0.78 6.35 9.00
CA VAL A 142 2.12 5.97 9.47
C VAL A 142 3.14 6.56 8.51
N GLU A 143 4.14 7.23 9.08
CA GLU A 143 5.28 7.72 8.34
C GLU A 143 6.44 6.73 8.47
N VAL A 144 7.04 6.38 7.34
CA VAL A 144 8.16 5.46 7.30
C VAL A 144 9.33 6.12 6.59
N ASN A 145 10.40 6.30 7.34
CA ASN A 145 11.69 6.73 6.81
C ASN A 145 12.39 5.50 6.22
N ASN A 146 12.91 5.61 5.00
CA ASN A 146 13.59 4.49 4.36
C ASN A 146 14.91 4.10 5.03
N ALA A 147 15.51 5.00 5.82
CA ALA A 147 16.62 4.67 6.71
C ALA A 147 16.25 3.56 7.70
N ALA A 148 14.97 3.44 8.10
CA ALA A 148 14.49 2.37 8.97
C ALA A 148 14.51 0.97 8.32
N PHE A 149 14.61 0.89 6.99
CA PHE A 149 14.75 -0.37 6.24
C PHE A 149 16.20 -0.68 5.84
N THR A 150 17.15 0.17 6.22
CA THR A 150 18.57 -0.14 6.03
C THR A 150 19.01 -1.15 7.10
N ASP A 151 19.66 -2.22 6.67
CA ASP A 151 20.16 -3.30 7.54
C ASP A 151 21.32 -2.80 8.41
N ASP A 152 20.98 -2.03 9.44
CA ASP A 152 21.91 -1.79 10.53
C ASP A 152 21.87 -3.01 11.45
N ARG A 153 22.80 -3.94 11.24
CA ARG A 153 22.93 -5.21 11.96
C ARG A 153 23.13 -5.05 13.49
N SER A 154 23.16 -3.83 14.01
CA SER A 154 23.12 -3.50 15.44
C SER A 154 21.72 -3.28 16.03
N ALA A 155 20.68 -3.10 15.21
CA ALA A 155 19.32 -2.91 15.73
C ALA A 155 18.71 -4.24 16.15
N SER A 156 18.29 -4.34 17.42
CA SER A 156 17.66 -5.57 17.91
C SER A 156 16.29 -5.75 17.24
N LEU A 157 15.86 -6.99 17.02
CA LEU A 157 14.55 -7.30 16.43
C LEU A 157 13.37 -6.65 17.20
N ALA A 158 13.58 -6.27 18.46
CA ALA A 158 12.62 -5.57 19.30
C ALA A 158 12.44 -4.08 18.90
N ASP A 159 13.46 -3.46 18.31
CA ASP A 159 13.42 -2.05 17.91
C ASP A 159 12.61 -1.83 16.64
N TRP A 160 12.50 -2.86 15.79
CA TRP A 160 11.66 -2.84 14.59
C TRP A 160 10.17 -2.68 14.91
N TRP A 161 9.71 -3.24 16.03
CA TRP A 161 8.31 -3.14 16.47
C TRP A 161 7.99 -1.82 17.18
N ARG A 162 8.99 -1.11 17.72
CA ARG A 162 8.78 0.21 18.35
C ARG A 162 8.40 1.31 17.35
N LEU A 163 8.72 1.12 16.07
CA LEU A 163 8.28 2.01 14.99
C LEU A 163 6.76 1.92 14.70
N SER A 164 6.07 0.89 15.20
CA SER A 164 4.69 0.61 14.81
C SER A 164 3.61 1.17 15.74
N MET A 165 3.92 1.61 16.97
CA MET A 165 2.88 2.09 17.89
C MET A 165 3.42 3.14 18.84
N ASN A 166 3.40 4.40 18.41
CA ASN A 166 3.15 5.50 19.33
C ASN A 166 1.69 5.90 19.14
N SER A 167 0.86 5.45 20.09
CA SER A 167 -0.53 5.87 20.31
C SER A 167 -0.61 7.34 20.72
#